data_AF-A0A412BIZ8-F1
#
_entry.id   AF-A0A412BIZ8-F1
#
_cell.length_a   1.000
_cell.length_b   1.000
_cell.length_c   1.000
_cell.angle_alpha   90.00
_cell.angle_beta   90.00
_cell.angle_gamma   90.00
#
_symmetry.space_group_name_H-M   'P 1'
#
loop_
_entity.id
_entity.type
_entity.pdbx_description
1 polymer ?
#
loop_
_entity_poly.entity_id
_entity_poly.type
_entity_poly.pdbx_seq_one_letter_code
_entity_poly.pdbx_strand_id
1 'polypeptide(L)'
;MGAIRQTLISKDIISFKKTLNAYIYSIIKMNSNYYNGVSEITYPKIAGLSDISEGIIKAHLSEKDEKGKFVFKDNPLFLGWEYFYVNGKTHIRYKMNTKPENYFILRNDFILDKNLTPKEKDFLLKFMAICTNNTHYLKASKQDIKDKIGVGKNSTVIDSLINKGYIVLINGYYIARCKDMPLSRDLERANIYQTIEDFCIGHGVIPPAYDRKKINLILTKYTTVGKSNRQDFKQTLIKKCKHIEQGNYQYLLTALGLYKKEIKPYPQPEKFEIIL
;
A
#
# COMPACT_ATOMS: atom_id res chain seq x y z
N MET A 1 22.21 -0.41 7.94
CA MET A 1 20.85 -0.51 7.36
C MET A 1 20.85 -1.64 6.35
N GLY A 2 20.03 -2.68 6.54
CA GLY A 2 19.91 -3.75 5.56
C GLY A 2 19.31 -3.24 4.23
N ALA A 3 19.51 -3.97 3.14
CA ALA A 3 18.90 -3.62 1.86
C ALA A 3 17.37 -3.57 1.98
N ILE A 4 16.76 -2.49 1.45
CA ILE A 4 15.29 -2.38 1.37
C ILE A 4 14.80 -3.44 0.41
N ARG A 5 14.08 -4.44 0.94
CA ARG A 5 13.49 -5.51 0.15
C ARG A 5 12.03 -5.20 -0.11
N GLN A 6 11.66 -5.19 -1.38
CA GLN A 6 10.27 -5.05 -1.83
C GLN A 6 9.71 -6.42 -2.21
N THR A 7 8.54 -6.75 -1.69
CA THR A 7 7.83 -8.00 -1.95
C THR A 7 6.46 -7.70 -2.54
N LEU A 8 6.05 -8.45 -3.56
CA LEU A 8 4.71 -8.33 -4.13
C LEU A 8 3.75 -9.19 -3.30
N ILE A 9 2.70 -8.57 -2.77
CA ILE A 9 1.65 -9.23 -1.98
C ILE A 9 0.37 -9.22 -2.81
N SER A 10 -0.18 -10.41 -3.10
CA SER A 10 -1.46 -10.50 -3.81
C SER A 10 -2.56 -9.80 -2.99
N LYS A 11 -3.44 -9.05 -3.67
CA LYS A 11 -4.65 -8.49 -3.05
C LYS A 11 -5.64 -9.59 -2.62
N ASP A 12 -5.48 -10.83 -3.11
CA ASP A 12 -6.27 -11.97 -2.62
C ASP A 12 -5.97 -12.32 -1.15
N ILE A 13 -4.98 -11.67 -0.53
CA ILE A 13 -4.74 -11.69 0.92
C ILE A 13 -6.00 -11.35 1.75
N ILE A 14 -6.97 -10.65 1.16
CA ILE A 14 -8.29 -10.39 1.74
C ILE A 14 -9.13 -11.66 1.98
N SER A 15 -8.75 -12.79 1.38
CA SER A 15 -9.33 -14.10 1.64
C SER A 15 -9.05 -14.61 3.06
N PHE A 16 -7.99 -14.14 3.72
CA PHE A 16 -7.71 -14.45 5.11
C PHE A 16 -8.69 -13.72 6.04
N LYS A 17 -9.76 -14.40 6.45
CA LYS A 17 -10.80 -13.81 7.31
C LYS A 17 -10.39 -13.67 8.77
N LYS A 18 -9.52 -14.55 9.27
CA LYS A 18 -9.05 -14.45 10.66
C LYS A 18 -8.00 -13.36 10.82
N THR A 19 -8.06 -12.67 11.95
CA THR A 19 -7.06 -11.70 12.38
C THR A 19 -5.68 -12.36 12.42
N LEU A 20 -4.63 -11.59 12.17
CA LEU A 20 -3.21 -12.01 12.12
C LEU A 20 -2.80 -12.84 10.88
N ASN A 21 -3.73 -13.52 10.21
CA ASN A 21 -3.38 -14.40 9.09
C ASN A 21 -2.73 -13.63 7.91
N ALA A 22 -3.22 -12.44 7.55
CA ALA A 22 -2.60 -11.67 6.46
C ALA A 22 -1.20 -11.19 6.86
N TYR A 23 -1.02 -10.82 8.13
CA TYR A 23 0.30 -10.43 8.64
C TYR A 23 1.29 -11.61 8.67
N ILE A 24 0.88 -12.77 9.17
CA ILE A 24 1.69 -13.99 9.18
C ILE A 24 2.05 -14.42 7.75
N TYR A 25 1.06 -14.43 6.84
CA TYR A 25 1.30 -14.70 5.42
C TYR A 25 2.35 -13.76 4.84
N SER A 26 2.24 -12.45 5.09
CA SER A 26 3.19 -11.47 4.58
C SER A 26 4.62 -11.75 5.08
N ILE A 27 4.79 -12.15 6.35
CA ILE A 27 6.11 -12.53 6.89
C ILE A 27 6.67 -13.76 6.17
N ILE A 28 5.86 -14.80 5.99
CA ILE A 28 6.26 -16.02 5.27
C ILE A 28 6.63 -15.68 3.82
N LYS A 29 5.83 -14.83 3.16
CA LYS A 29 6.03 -14.39 1.78
C LYS A 29 7.31 -13.58 1.64
N MET A 30 7.60 -12.69 2.58
CA MET A 30 8.83 -11.91 2.61
C MET A 30 10.08 -12.74 2.87
N ASN A 31 9.94 -13.91 3.50
CA ASN A 31 11.04 -14.87 3.67
C ASN A 31 11.13 -15.90 2.53
N SER A 32 10.23 -15.84 1.54
CA SER A 32 10.31 -16.72 0.38
C SER A 32 11.48 -16.36 -0.54
N ASN A 33 12.01 -17.33 -1.26
CA ASN A 33 12.96 -17.11 -2.34
C ASN A 33 12.27 -16.37 -3.49
N TYR A 34 12.90 -15.29 -3.96
CA TYR A 34 12.33 -14.39 -4.96
C TYR A 34 12.08 -15.05 -6.33
N TYR A 35 12.88 -16.05 -6.69
CA TYR A 35 12.84 -16.68 -8.00
C TYR A 35 11.77 -17.77 -8.08
N ASN A 36 11.68 -18.62 -7.07
CA ASN A 36 10.81 -19.80 -7.09
C ASN A 36 9.61 -19.72 -6.12
N GLY A 37 9.56 -18.70 -5.25
CA GLY A 37 8.45 -18.47 -4.32
C GLY A 37 8.38 -19.45 -3.15
N VAL A 38 9.40 -20.27 -2.95
CA VAL A 38 9.49 -21.23 -1.85
C VAL A 38 9.93 -20.53 -0.58
N SER A 39 9.20 -20.73 0.52
CA SER A 39 9.57 -20.27 1.86
C SER A 39 9.69 -21.47 2.78
N GLU A 40 10.86 -21.67 3.35
CA GLU A 40 11.11 -22.69 4.37
C GLU A 40 11.27 -21.99 5.70
N ILE A 41 10.34 -22.22 6.61
CA ILE A 41 10.24 -21.44 7.83
C ILE A 41 9.75 -22.28 9.01
N THR A 42 10.15 -21.89 10.21
CA THR A 42 9.79 -22.55 11.47
C THR A 42 8.87 -21.66 12.30
N TYR A 43 8.11 -22.26 13.22
CA TYR A 43 7.27 -21.48 14.15
C TYR A 43 8.06 -20.44 14.97
N PRO A 44 9.24 -20.76 15.56
CA PRO A 44 10.04 -19.77 16.27
C PRO A 44 10.48 -18.60 15.37
N LYS A 45 10.77 -18.87 14.09
CA LYS A 45 11.17 -17.80 13.16
C LYS A 45 10.01 -16.87 12.83
N ILE A 46 8.81 -17.41 12.59
CA ILE A 46 7.60 -16.60 12.39
C ILE A 46 7.32 -15.76 13.64
N ALA A 47 7.38 -16.38 14.83
CA ALA A 47 7.16 -15.70 16.09
C ALA A 47 8.13 -14.52 16.29
N GLY A 48 9.43 -14.77 16.14
CA GLY A 48 10.46 -13.75 16.30
C GLY A 48 10.39 -12.60 15.29
N LEU A 49 9.88 -12.85 14.07
CA LEU A 49 9.68 -11.80 13.07
C LEU A 49 8.37 -11.02 13.25
N SER A 50 7.34 -11.67 13.77
CA SER A 50 5.99 -11.10 13.88
C SER A 50 5.75 -10.34 15.16
N ASP A 51 6.54 -10.60 16.21
CA ASP A 51 6.24 -10.19 17.59
C ASP A 51 4.92 -10.81 18.10
N ILE A 52 4.61 -12.01 17.61
CA ILE A 52 3.50 -12.86 18.05
C ILE A 52 4.11 -14.07 18.74
N SER A 53 3.55 -14.49 19.88
CA SER A 53 4.08 -15.65 20.59
C SER A 53 3.99 -16.93 19.75
N GLU A 54 4.97 -17.82 19.91
CA GLU A 54 5.01 -19.08 19.16
C GLU A 54 3.76 -19.93 19.38
N GLY A 55 3.19 -19.92 20.59
CA GLY A 55 1.94 -20.62 20.90
C GLY A 55 0.76 -20.13 20.06
N ILE A 56 0.61 -18.81 19.90
CA ILE A 56 -0.42 -18.23 19.03
C ILE A 56 -0.17 -18.60 17.57
N ILE A 57 1.08 -18.52 17.09
CA ILE A 57 1.42 -18.95 15.74
C ILE A 57 1.05 -20.42 15.51
N LYS A 58 1.40 -21.33 16.44
CA LYS A 58 1.07 -22.75 16.35
C LYS A 58 -0.44 -22.97 16.30
N ALA A 59 -1.21 -22.27 17.14
CA ALA A 59 -2.66 -22.35 17.16
C ALA A 59 -3.26 -21.91 15.82
N HIS A 60 -2.88 -20.74 15.31
CA HIS A 60 -3.35 -20.22 14.02
C HIS A 60 -3.02 -21.14 12.85
N LEU A 61 -1.81 -21.70 12.82
CA LEU A 61 -1.37 -22.56 11.72
C LEU A 61 -1.97 -23.97 11.83
N SER A 62 -2.30 -24.45 13.02
CA SER A 62 -2.87 -25.80 13.21
C SER A 62 -4.39 -25.83 13.16
N GLU A 63 -5.04 -24.66 13.15
CA GLU A 63 -6.48 -24.55 13.11
C GLU A 63 -7.08 -25.15 11.84
N LYS A 64 -8.14 -25.95 12.03
CA LYS A 64 -8.92 -26.57 10.98
C LYS A 64 -10.35 -26.07 11.00
N ASP A 65 -10.98 -26.03 9.83
CA ASP A 65 -12.42 -25.82 9.71
C ASP A 65 -13.20 -27.11 10.01
N GLU A 66 -14.53 -27.02 9.96
CA GLU A 66 -15.45 -28.15 10.21
C GLU A 66 -15.24 -29.33 9.23
N LYS A 67 -14.60 -29.08 8.09
CA LYS A 67 -14.29 -30.10 7.07
C LYS A 67 -12.88 -30.68 7.25
N GLY A 68 -12.18 -30.29 8.31
CA GLY A 68 -10.83 -30.75 8.63
C GLY A 68 -9.72 -30.09 7.81
N LYS A 69 -10.04 -29.07 7.00
CA LYS A 69 -9.09 -28.32 6.17
C LYS A 69 -8.41 -27.23 7.00
N PHE A 70 -7.10 -27.03 6.85
CA PHE A 70 -6.39 -25.98 7.56
C PHE A 70 -6.83 -24.60 7.09
N VAL A 71 -7.30 -23.76 8.01
CA VAL A 71 -7.82 -22.41 7.70
C VAL A 71 -6.73 -21.52 7.10
N PHE A 72 -5.49 -21.66 7.57
CA PHE A 72 -4.36 -20.87 7.09
C PHE A 72 -3.66 -21.53 5.89
N LYS A 73 -3.18 -22.76 6.06
CA LYS A 73 -2.24 -23.39 5.12
C LYS A 73 -2.89 -23.82 3.80
N ASP A 74 -4.16 -24.22 3.85
CA ASP A 74 -4.88 -24.62 2.65
C ASP A 74 -5.63 -23.44 1.99
N ASN A 75 -5.23 -22.20 2.33
CA ASN A 75 -5.70 -21.00 1.65
C ASN A 75 -5.15 -20.97 0.20
N PRO A 76 -5.96 -20.61 -0.81
CA PRO A 76 -5.55 -20.61 -2.23
C PRO A 76 -4.34 -19.73 -2.59
N LEU A 77 -3.94 -18.80 -1.71
CA LEU A 77 -2.71 -18.03 -1.88
C LEU A 77 -1.44 -18.89 -1.83
N PHE A 78 -1.51 -20.04 -1.15
CA PHE A 78 -0.47 -21.05 -1.20
C PHE A 78 -0.73 -22.00 -2.37
N LEU A 79 0.25 -22.10 -3.26
CA LEU A 79 0.26 -23.09 -4.35
C LEU A 79 0.55 -24.51 -3.85
N GLY A 80 0.94 -24.63 -2.58
CA GLY A 80 1.22 -25.88 -1.89
C GLY A 80 1.96 -25.62 -0.59
N TRP A 81 1.88 -26.58 0.33
CA TRP A 81 2.66 -26.58 1.56
C TRP A 81 2.94 -28.01 2.01
N GLU A 82 4.03 -28.20 2.75
CA GLU A 82 4.37 -29.49 3.35
C GLU A 82 5.16 -29.28 4.64
N TYR A 83 5.07 -30.26 5.53
CA TYR A 83 5.98 -30.37 6.67
C TYR A 83 7.21 -31.18 6.29
N PHE A 84 8.35 -30.80 6.84
CA PHE A 84 9.57 -31.60 6.78
C PHE A 84 10.40 -31.42 8.04
N TYR A 85 11.30 -32.35 8.30
CA TYR A 85 12.11 -32.36 9.52
C TYR A 85 13.57 -32.09 9.18
N VAL A 86 14.17 -31.14 9.91
CA VAL A 86 15.60 -30.82 9.81
C VAL A 86 16.15 -30.68 11.21
N ASN A 87 17.20 -31.45 11.55
CA ASN A 87 17.89 -31.38 12.84
C ASN A 87 16.93 -31.42 14.05
N GLY A 88 15.95 -32.32 14.02
CA GLY A 88 14.95 -32.49 15.09
C GLY A 88 13.91 -31.36 15.20
N LYS A 89 13.87 -30.42 14.25
CA LYS A 89 12.88 -29.33 14.19
C LYS A 89 11.91 -29.54 13.04
N THR A 90 10.64 -29.26 13.28
CA THR A 90 9.62 -29.21 12.24
C THR A 90 9.74 -27.90 11.47
N HIS A 91 9.94 -28.01 10.16
CA HIS A 91 9.89 -26.92 9.20
C HIS A 91 8.61 -27.02 8.38
N ILE A 92 8.14 -25.87 7.90
CA ILE A 92 7.05 -25.79 6.94
C ILE A 92 7.61 -25.18 5.66
N ARG A 93 7.43 -25.89 4.54
CA ARG A 93 7.69 -25.36 3.22
C ARG A 93 6.39 -24.85 2.64
N TYR A 94 6.36 -23.60 2.22
CA TYR A 94 5.24 -23.01 1.47
C TYR A 94 5.69 -22.66 0.06
N LYS A 95 4.83 -22.89 -0.94
CA LYS A 95 5.01 -22.41 -2.31
C LYS A 95 4.00 -21.31 -2.59
N MET A 96 4.45 -20.14 -3.04
CA MET A 96 3.58 -18.99 -3.31
C MET A 96 3.91 -18.36 -4.66
N ASN A 97 2.94 -17.72 -5.31
CA ASN A 97 3.15 -17.03 -6.59
C ASN A 97 4.15 -15.86 -6.45
N THR A 98 5.23 -15.83 -7.24
CA THR A 98 6.23 -14.75 -7.21
C THR A 98 5.80 -13.49 -7.97
N LYS A 99 4.87 -13.63 -8.92
CA LYS A 99 4.35 -12.57 -9.80
C LYS A 99 2.82 -12.61 -9.80
N PRO A 100 2.16 -12.31 -8.67
CA PRO A 100 0.70 -12.13 -8.66
C PRO A 100 0.29 -11.02 -9.64
N GLU A 101 -0.85 -11.18 -10.32
CA GLU A 101 -1.36 -10.17 -11.25
C GLU A 101 -1.93 -8.94 -10.52
N ASN A 102 -2.75 -9.19 -9.50
CA ASN A 102 -3.36 -8.15 -8.68
C ASN A 102 -2.64 -8.05 -7.33
N TYR A 103 -1.82 -7.03 -7.14
CA TYR A 103 -0.93 -6.93 -5.98
C TYR A 103 -0.73 -5.51 -5.46
N PHE A 104 -0.17 -5.42 -4.27
CA PHE A 104 0.50 -4.22 -3.76
C PHE A 104 1.95 -4.56 -3.38
N ILE A 105 2.79 -3.55 -3.27
CA ILE A 105 4.20 -3.70 -2.89
C ILE A 105 4.32 -3.54 -1.38
N LEU A 106 5.08 -4.40 -0.74
CA LEU A 106 5.38 -4.33 0.69
C LEU A 106 6.89 -4.28 0.92
N ARG A 107 7.36 -3.28 1.66
CA ARG A 107 8.74 -3.15 2.13
C ARG A 107 8.93 -3.86 3.47
N ASN A 108 10.15 -4.34 3.70
CA ASN A 108 10.53 -5.00 4.96
C ASN A 108 10.48 -4.11 6.19
N ASP A 109 10.61 -2.80 6.00
CA ASP A 109 10.53 -1.82 7.09
C ASP A 109 9.15 -1.83 7.77
N PHE A 110 8.08 -2.22 7.05
CA PHE A 110 6.74 -2.40 7.62
C PHE A 110 6.73 -3.40 8.80
N ILE A 111 7.50 -4.48 8.69
CA ILE A 111 7.58 -5.49 9.76
C ILE A 111 8.32 -4.92 10.97
N LEU A 112 9.29 -4.02 10.73
CA LEU A 112 10.12 -3.40 11.77
C LEU A 112 9.42 -2.26 12.50
N ASP A 113 8.30 -1.74 11.98
CA ASP A 113 7.54 -0.68 12.64
C ASP A 113 6.99 -1.13 14.00
N LYS A 114 7.52 -0.56 15.08
CA LYS A 114 7.15 -0.89 16.46
C LYS A 114 5.95 -0.09 16.98
N ASN A 115 5.49 0.93 16.25
CA ASN A 115 4.30 1.70 16.63
C ASN A 115 3.00 0.95 16.30
N LEU A 116 3.08 -0.05 15.41
CA LEU A 116 1.96 -0.88 15.00
C LEU A 116 2.00 -2.24 15.70
N THR A 117 0.87 -2.60 16.32
CA THR A 117 0.63 -3.95 16.83
C THR A 117 0.47 -4.95 15.68
N PRO A 118 0.64 -6.26 15.92
CA PRO A 118 0.38 -7.30 14.92
C PRO A 118 -1.03 -7.24 14.30
N LYS A 119 -2.05 -6.87 15.10
CA LYS A 119 -3.44 -6.74 14.62
C LYS A 119 -3.62 -5.53 13.70
N GLU A 120 -2.97 -4.42 14.01
CA GLU A 120 -2.98 -3.23 13.15
C GLU A 120 -2.23 -3.46 11.84
N LYS A 121 -1.11 -4.20 11.88
CA LYS A 121 -0.39 -4.61 10.67
C LYS A 121 -1.24 -5.52 9.78
N ASP A 122 -1.91 -6.50 10.38
CA ASP A 122 -2.87 -7.37 9.68
C ASP A 122 -3.99 -6.55 9.01
N PHE A 123 -4.54 -5.58 9.74
CA PHE A 123 -5.58 -4.70 9.23
C PHE A 123 -5.08 -3.86 8.04
N LEU A 124 -3.92 -3.19 8.16
CA LEU A 124 -3.38 -2.36 7.08
C LEU A 124 -3.10 -3.15 5.80
N LEU A 125 -2.57 -4.37 5.92
CA LEU A 125 -2.35 -5.25 4.77
C LEU A 125 -3.66 -5.60 4.04
N LYS A 126 -4.71 -5.93 4.80
CA LYS A 126 -6.04 -6.21 4.24
C LYS A 126 -6.72 -4.94 3.71
N PHE A 127 -6.51 -3.80 4.35
CA PHE A 127 -7.01 -2.51 3.88
C PHE A 127 -6.41 -2.16 2.51
N MET A 128 -5.10 -2.32 2.33
CA MET A 128 -4.43 -2.12 1.04
C MET A 128 -4.96 -3.03 -0.06
N ALA A 129 -5.38 -4.24 0.29
CA ALA A 129 -6.01 -5.16 -0.65
C ALA A 129 -7.38 -4.70 -1.17
N ILE A 130 -8.08 -3.82 -0.45
CA ILE A 130 -9.39 -3.30 -0.85
C ILE A 130 -9.35 -1.83 -1.28
N CYS A 131 -8.18 -1.17 -1.24
CA CYS A 131 -8.00 0.16 -1.78
C CYS A 131 -8.27 0.20 -3.29
N THR A 132 -8.69 1.39 -3.74
CA THR A 132 -8.87 1.70 -5.17
C THR A 132 -7.56 1.43 -5.92
N ASN A 133 -7.67 0.96 -7.17
CA ASN A 133 -6.48 0.63 -7.95
C ASN A 133 -5.57 1.85 -8.11
N ASN A 134 -4.26 1.63 -7.94
CA ASN A 134 -3.25 2.67 -7.97
C ASN A 134 -3.46 3.79 -6.92
N THR A 135 -4.04 3.49 -5.76
CA THR A 135 -4.17 4.45 -4.65
C THR A 135 -3.92 3.76 -3.30
N HIS A 136 -3.84 4.57 -2.24
CA HIS A 136 -3.86 4.11 -0.84
C HIS A 136 -5.21 4.40 -0.14
N TYR A 137 -6.29 4.58 -0.89
CA TYR A 137 -7.57 5.01 -0.31
C TYR A 137 -8.79 4.22 -0.78
N LEU A 138 -9.82 4.30 0.05
CA LEU A 138 -11.15 3.73 -0.21
C LEU A 138 -12.23 4.69 0.30
N LYS A 139 -13.22 4.99 -0.55
CA LYS A 139 -14.46 5.67 -0.14
C LYS A 139 -15.46 4.61 0.32
N ALA A 140 -15.72 4.57 1.62
CA ALA A 140 -16.65 3.63 2.23
C ALA A 140 -16.99 4.07 3.65
N SER A 141 -18.08 3.57 4.22
CA SER A 141 -18.32 3.77 5.65
C SER A 141 -17.29 2.99 6.48
N LYS A 142 -17.11 3.40 7.74
CA LYS A 142 -16.25 2.66 8.69
C LYS A 142 -16.71 1.21 8.83
N GLN A 143 -18.02 0.97 8.81
CA GLN A 143 -18.61 -0.35 8.97
C GLN A 143 -18.37 -1.22 7.74
N ASP A 144 -18.53 -0.68 6.53
CA ASP A 144 -18.25 -1.42 5.29
C ASP A 144 -16.78 -1.87 5.21
N ILE A 145 -15.86 -1.03 5.68
CA ILE A 145 -14.43 -1.38 5.75
C ILE A 145 -14.23 -2.54 6.72
N LYS A 146 -14.84 -2.48 7.91
CA LYS A 146 -14.76 -3.55 8.91
C LYS A 146 -15.30 -4.86 8.36
N ASP A 147 -16.45 -4.84 7.69
CA ASP A 147 -17.10 -6.01 7.13
C ASP A 147 -16.28 -6.62 5.98
N LYS A 148 -15.75 -5.79 5.07
CA LYS A 148 -14.87 -6.25 3.97
C LYS A 148 -13.59 -6.92 4.49
N ILE A 149 -12.97 -6.34 5.51
CA ILE A 149 -11.73 -6.85 6.11
C ILE A 149 -11.99 -8.07 7.01
N GLY A 150 -13.20 -8.20 7.55
CA GLY A 150 -13.58 -9.27 8.46
C GLY A 150 -13.14 -9.02 9.91
N VAL A 151 -13.16 -7.76 10.36
CA VAL A 151 -12.98 -7.43 11.78
C VAL A 151 -14.32 -7.20 12.46
N GLY A 152 -14.40 -7.54 13.75
CA GLY A 152 -15.65 -7.39 14.52
C GLY A 152 -16.17 -5.96 14.54
N LYS A 153 -17.49 -5.79 14.61
CA LYS A 153 -18.18 -4.48 14.60
C LYS A 153 -17.64 -3.52 15.67
N ASN A 154 -17.34 -4.05 16.85
CA ASN A 154 -16.82 -3.30 18.00
C ASN A 154 -15.29 -3.06 17.94
N SER A 155 -14.61 -3.45 16.87
CA SER A 155 -13.17 -3.23 16.73
C SER A 155 -12.84 -1.74 16.68
N THR A 156 -11.87 -1.32 17.48
CA THR A 156 -11.33 0.05 17.55
C THR A 156 -10.09 0.24 16.67
N VAL A 157 -9.72 -0.76 15.85
CA VAL A 157 -8.46 -0.76 15.09
C VAL A 157 -8.34 0.44 14.14
N ILE A 158 -9.44 0.83 13.49
CA ILE A 158 -9.46 2.00 12.59
C ILE A 158 -9.18 3.28 13.39
N ASP A 159 -9.82 3.45 14.54
CA ASP A 159 -9.64 4.63 15.38
C ASP A 159 -8.22 4.69 15.94
N SER A 160 -7.65 3.55 16.33
CA SER A 160 -6.25 3.46 16.76
C SER A 160 -5.28 3.87 15.65
N LEU A 161 -5.49 3.37 14.43
CA LEU A 161 -4.69 3.71 13.25
C LEU A 161 -4.81 5.19 12.86
N ILE A 162 -6.00 5.80 13.02
CA ILE A 162 -6.21 7.23 12.83
C ILE A 162 -5.44 8.03 13.88
N ASN A 163 -5.56 7.67 15.16
CA ASN A 163 -4.87 8.36 16.25
C ASN A 163 -3.34 8.29 16.12
N LYS A 164 -2.83 7.17 15.59
CA LYS A 164 -1.40 7.00 15.29
C LYS A 164 -0.95 7.64 13.97
N GLY A 165 -1.88 8.19 13.18
CA GLY A 165 -1.59 8.87 11.92
C GLY A 165 -1.33 7.94 10.72
N TYR A 166 -1.62 6.64 10.83
CA TYR A 166 -1.49 5.67 9.73
C TYR A 166 -2.69 5.67 8.78
N ILE A 167 -3.83 6.19 9.22
CA ILE A 167 -5.01 6.40 8.41
C ILE A 167 -5.50 7.84 8.61
N VAL A 168 -5.94 8.49 7.54
CA VAL A 168 -6.61 9.80 7.62
C VAL A 168 -7.97 9.69 6.93
N LEU A 169 -8.98 10.37 7.49
CA LEU A 169 -10.31 10.50 6.89
C LEU A 169 -10.44 11.88 6.24
N ILE A 170 -10.66 11.91 4.93
CA ILE A 170 -10.89 13.15 4.17
C ILE A 170 -12.13 12.94 3.30
N ASN A 171 -13.17 13.76 3.47
CA ASN A 171 -14.37 13.73 2.62
C ASN A 171 -14.97 12.32 2.38
N GLY A 172 -14.99 11.50 3.44
CA GLY A 172 -15.49 10.11 3.38
C GLY A 172 -14.52 9.07 2.79
N TYR A 173 -13.30 9.47 2.46
CA TYR A 173 -12.22 8.56 2.06
C TYR A 173 -11.31 8.25 3.23
N TYR A 174 -11.10 6.97 3.50
CA TYR A 174 -10.05 6.49 4.38
C TYR A 174 -8.77 6.33 3.55
N ILE A 175 -7.70 6.99 3.95
CA ILE A 175 -6.42 7.03 3.22
C ILE A 175 -5.32 6.48 4.11
N ALA A 176 -4.67 5.40 3.70
CA ALA A 176 -3.52 4.84 4.40
C ALA A 176 -2.27 5.69 4.13
N ARG A 177 -1.52 6.01 5.19
CA ARG A 177 -0.26 6.75 5.16
C ARG A 177 0.92 5.81 5.43
N CYS A 178 1.08 4.80 4.58
CA CYS A 178 2.11 3.78 4.77
C CYS A 178 3.21 3.90 3.72
N LYS A 179 4.32 4.54 4.08
CA LYS A 179 5.52 4.67 3.24
C LYS A 179 6.16 3.32 2.88
N ASP A 180 5.84 2.29 3.66
CA ASP A 180 6.34 0.94 3.48
C ASP A 180 5.54 0.14 2.45
N MET A 181 4.46 0.71 1.90
CA MET A 181 3.64 0.06 0.86
C MET A 181 3.55 0.91 -0.42
N PRO A 182 4.68 1.22 -1.09
CA PRO A 182 4.69 2.17 -2.20
C PRO A 182 3.92 1.65 -3.43
N LEU A 183 3.43 2.56 -4.28
CA LEU A 183 2.79 2.21 -5.56
C LEU A 183 3.78 1.98 -6.72
N SER A 184 5.08 2.06 -6.45
CA SER A 184 6.13 1.83 -7.44
C SER A 184 7.30 1.09 -6.83
N ARG A 185 7.89 0.15 -7.58
CA ARG A 185 9.15 -0.52 -7.21
C ARG A 185 10.35 0.40 -7.36
N ASP A 186 10.29 1.30 -8.34
CA ASP A 186 11.27 2.35 -8.53
C ASP A 186 11.14 3.36 -7.39
N LEU A 187 12.19 3.46 -6.57
CA LEU A 187 12.22 4.27 -5.35
C LEU A 187 12.05 5.75 -5.65
N GLU A 188 12.57 6.24 -6.77
CA GLU A 188 12.46 7.65 -7.11
C GLU A 188 11.03 8.01 -7.50
N ARG A 189 10.39 7.18 -8.33
CA ARG A 189 8.96 7.31 -8.63
C ARG A 189 8.09 7.22 -7.38
N ALA A 190 8.40 6.27 -6.49
CA ALA A 190 7.70 6.09 -5.23
C ALA A 190 7.82 7.34 -4.35
N ASN A 191 9.02 7.92 -4.24
CA ASN A 191 9.27 9.11 -3.44
C ASN A 191 8.57 10.36 -4.00
N ILE A 192 8.56 10.56 -5.33
CA ILE A 192 7.80 11.65 -5.97
C ILE A 192 6.32 11.52 -5.63
N TYR A 193 5.74 10.34 -5.85
CA TYR A 193 4.32 10.14 -5.60
C TYR A 193 3.98 10.27 -4.11
N GLN A 194 4.79 9.71 -3.20
CA GLN A 194 4.65 9.90 -1.75
C GLN A 194 4.66 11.39 -1.37
N THR A 195 5.51 12.19 -2.01
CA THR A 195 5.56 13.65 -1.79
C THR A 195 4.27 14.33 -2.24
N ILE A 196 3.67 13.89 -3.36
CA ILE A 196 2.36 14.37 -3.82
C ILE A 196 1.27 13.99 -2.82
N GLU A 197 1.26 12.75 -2.35
CA GLU A 197 0.26 12.25 -1.39
C GLU A 197 0.33 13.02 -0.07
N ASP A 198 1.52 13.12 0.53
CA ASP A 198 1.71 13.86 1.77
C ASP A 198 1.31 15.33 1.62
N PHE A 199 1.59 15.94 0.46
CA PHE A 199 1.16 17.30 0.15
C PHE A 199 -0.36 17.44 0.07
N CYS A 200 -1.04 16.57 -0.68
CA CYS A 200 -2.50 16.61 -0.82
C CYS A 200 -3.21 16.37 0.52
N ILE A 201 -2.76 15.34 1.27
CA ILE A 201 -3.30 15.02 2.59
C ILE A 201 -3.11 16.20 3.55
N GLY A 202 -1.95 16.86 3.52
CA GLY A 202 -1.68 18.06 4.32
C GLY A 202 -2.59 19.25 4.00
N HIS A 203 -3.22 19.28 2.82
CA HIS A 203 -4.20 20.28 2.42
C HIS A 203 -5.66 19.80 2.54
N GLY A 204 -5.91 18.63 3.14
CA GLY A 204 -7.27 18.09 3.26
C GLY A 204 -7.86 17.64 1.92
N VAL A 205 -7.01 17.28 0.95
CA VAL A 205 -7.38 16.91 -0.41
C VAL A 205 -7.03 15.46 -0.70
N ILE A 206 -7.91 14.77 -1.43
CA ILE A 206 -7.67 13.38 -1.87
C ILE A 206 -6.54 13.38 -2.92
N PRO A 207 -5.46 12.60 -2.75
CA PRO A 207 -4.42 12.51 -3.75
C PRO A 207 -4.92 11.94 -5.09
N PRO A 208 -4.34 12.32 -6.23
CA PRO A 208 -4.63 11.67 -7.51
C PRO A 208 -4.14 10.22 -7.47
N ALA A 209 -4.82 9.30 -8.16
CA ALA A 209 -4.30 7.94 -8.33
C ALA A 209 -2.93 7.95 -9.01
N TYR A 210 -2.04 7.04 -8.64
CA TYR A 210 -0.71 6.91 -9.23
C TYR A 210 -0.80 6.67 -10.74
N ASP A 211 -0.14 7.55 -11.51
CA ASP A 211 0.03 7.41 -12.95
C ASP A 211 1.52 7.46 -13.31
N ARG A 212 2.05 6.32 -13.76
CA ARG A 212 3.47 6.19 -14.12
C ARG A 212 3.93 7.21 -15.17
N LYS A 213 3.10 7.53 -16.17
CA LYS A 213 3.46 8.49 -17.23
C LYS A 213 3.57 9.90 -16.66
N LYS A 214 2.61 10.29 -15.81
CA LYS A 214 2.59 11.60 -15.16
C LYS A 214 3.76 11.76 -14.18
N ILE A 215 4.06 10.72 -13.41
CA ILE A 215 5.23 10.71 -12.51
C ILE A 215 6.55 10.79 -13.29
N ASN A 216 6.69 10.05 -14.39
CA ASN A 216 7.87 10.16 -15.26
C ASN A 216 8.05 11.57 -15.82
N LEU A 217 6.96 12.25 -16.20
CA LEU A 217 7.02 13.64 -16.67
C LEU A 217 7.53 14.59 -15.58
N ILE A 218 7.15 14.39 -14.32
CA ILE A 218 7.68 15.16 -13.19
C ILE A 218 9.19 14.89 -13.03
N LEU A 219 9.60 13.62 -13.14
CA LEU A 219 11.00 13.22 -12.99
C LEU A 219 11.95 13.77 -14.05
N THR A 220 11.47 14.24 -15.21
CA THR A 220 12.34 14.88 -16.22
C THR A 220 12.96 16.18 -15.72
N LYS A 221 12.27 16.87 -14.80
CA LYS A 221 12.65 18.20 -14.31
C LYS A 221 12.93 18.26 -12.81
N TYR A 222 12.39 17.31 -12.06
CA TYR A 222 12.42 17.31 -10.60
C TYR A 222 13.05 16.05 -10.01
N THR A 223 13.64 16.20 -8.83
CA THR A 223 14.24 15.13 -8.02
C THR A 223 13.74 15.21 -6.58
N THR A 224 13.74 14.09 -5.87
CA THR A 224 13.56 14.06 -4.40
C THR A 224 14.87 13.88 -3.64
N VAL A 225 16.01 13.85 -4.34
CA VAL A 225 17.35 13.62 -3.78
C VAL A 225 18.31 14.70 -4.29
N GLY A 226 19.12 15.26 -3.39
CA GLY A 226 19.90 16.49 -3.61
C GLY A 226 21.08 16.40 -4.58
N LYS A 227 21.36 15.25 -5.22
CA LYS A 227 22.47 15.08 -6.18
C LYS A 227 21.96 14.94 -7.62
N SER A 228 21.30 15.96 -8.16
CA SER A 228 21.00 16.03 -9.59
C SER A 228 20.85 17.47 -10.07
N ASN A 229 21.00 17.71 -11.38
CA ASN A 229 20.75 19.01 -12.01
C ASN A 229 19.25 19.40 -12.05
N ARG A 230 18.37 18.56 -11.49
CA ARG A 230 16.92 18.77 -11.41
C ARG A 230 16.55 19.54 -10.14
N GLN A 231 15.42 20.24 -10.19
CA GLN A 231 14.93 21.05 -9.07
C GLN A 231 14.40 20.15 -7.94
N ASP A 232 14.49 20.63 -6.69
CA ASP A 232 13.86 19.96 -5.55
C ASP A 232 12.34 19.94 -5.72
N PHE A 233 11.78 18.74 -5.80
CA PHE A 233 10.36 18.55 -6.07
C PHE A 233 9.49 19.10 -4.93
N LYS A 234 9.83 18.80 -3.68
CA LYS A 234 9.01 19.13 -2.50
C LYS A 234 8.90 20.65 -2.32
N GLN A 235 10.03 21.35 -2.39
CA GLN A 235 10.07 22.82 -2.28
C GLN A 235 9.31 23.48 -3.43
N THR A 236 9.48 22.98 -4.65
CA THR A 236 8.76 23.52 -5.82
C THR A 236 7.25 23.29 -5.70
N LEU A 237 6.84 22.09 -5.29
CA LEU A 237 5.44 21.72 -5.08
C LEU A 237 4.78 22.67 -4.07
N ILE A 238 5.40 22.85 -2.90
CA ILE A 238 4.92 23.77 -1.85
C ILE A 238 4.84 25.21 -2.37
N LYS A 239 5.86 25.66 -3.12
CA LYS A 239 5.90 27.05 -3.64
C LYS A 239 4.81 27.31 -4.68
N LYS A 240 4.58 26.36 -5.59
CA LYS A 240 3.75 26.58 -6.79
C LYS A 240 2.31 26.09 -6.69
N CYS A 241 2.01 25.18 -5.76
CA CYS A 241 0.69 24.53 -5.64
C CYS A 241 -0.07 24.95 -4.36
N LYS A 242 0.20 26.15 -3.83
CA LYS A 242 -0.31 26.64 -2.53
C LYS A 242 -1.83 26.58 -2.36
N HIS A 243 -2.58 26.67 -3.46
CA HIS A 243 -4.05 26.76 -3.46
C HIS A 243 -4.65 25.51 -4.11
N ILE A 244 -4.13 24.33 -3.77
CA ILE A 244 -4.69 23.09 -4.30
C ILE A 244 -6.09 22.86 -3.73
N GLU A 245 -7.09 22.85 -4.60
CA GLU A 245 -8.48 22.55 -4.23
C GLU A 245 -8.82 21.07 -4.45
N GLN A 246 -8.16 20.44 -5.42
CA GLN A 246 -8.38 19.05 -5.80
C GLN A 246 -7.06 18.36 -6.22
N GLY A 247 -6.88 17.12 -5.79
CA GLY A 247 -5.71 16.32 -6.10
C GLY A 247 -5.86 15.71 -7.48
N ASN A 248 -5.59 16.51 -8.51
CA ASN A 248 -5.60 16.06 -9.89
C ASN A 248 -4.27 16.42 -10.59
N TYR A 249 -3.85 15.58 -11.53
CA TYR A 249 -2.59 15.81 -12.24
C TYR A 249 -2.65 17.02 -13.18
N GLN A 250 -3.82 17.43 -13.66
CA GLN A 250 -3.92 18.57 -14.56
C GLN A 250 -3.45 19.85 -13.88
N TYR A 251 -3.96 20.12 -12.67
CA TYR A 251 -3.53 21.23 -11.84
C TYR A 251 -2.05 21.11 -11.49
N LEU A 252 -1.62 19.97 -10.93
CA LEU A 252 -0.24 19.76 -10.49
C LEU A 252 0.77 20.00 -11.62
N LEU A 253 0.55 19.40 -12.79
CA LEU A 253 1.46 19.51 -13.93
C LEU A 253 1.45 20.92 -14.54
N THR A 254 0.31 21.59 -14.56
CA THR A 254 0.22 22.99 -15.03
C THR A 254 0.96 23.93 -14.07
N ALA A 255 0.75 23.79 -12.76
CA ALA A 255 1.41 24.60 -11.73
C ALA A 255 2.93 24.40 -11.73
N LEU A 256 3.40 23.18 -11.97
CA LEU A 256 4.83 22.87 -12.11
C LEU A 256 5.42 23.37 -13.44
N GLY A 257 4.59 23.81 -14.39
CA GLY A 257 5.01 24.25 -15.71
C GLY A 257 5.49 23.10 -16.60
N LEU A 258 4.88 21.92 -16.44
CA LEU A 258 5.10 20.74 -17.27
C LEU A 258 4.05 20.62 -18.38
N TYR A 259 2.85 21.18 -18.15
CA TYR A 259 1.84 21.41 -19.18
C TYR A 259 1.77 22.90 -19.53
N LYS A 260 1.55 23.18 -20.82
CA LYS A 260 1.20 24.53 -21.27
C LYS A 260 -0.19 24.86 -20.69
N LYS A 261 -0.35 26.03 -20.09
CA LYS A 261 -1.69 26.58 -19.83
C LYS A 261 -2.38 26.66 -21.20
N GLU A 262 -3.57 26.07 -21.32
CA GLU A 262 -4.43 26.38 -22.46
C GLU A 262 -4.75 27.87 -22.39
N ILE A 263 -4.17 28.63 -23.33
CA ILE A 263 -4.60 30.00 -23.58
C ILE A 263 -5.93 29.83 -24.32
N LYS A 264 -7.06 30.03 -23.63
CA LYS A 264 -8.33 30.21 -24.36
C LYS A 264 -8.11 31.40 -25.30
N PRO A 265 -8.26 31.25 -26.63
CA PRO A 265 -8.23 32.40 -27.51
C PRO A 265 -9.33 33.37 -27.07
N TYR A 266 -9.02 34.67 -27.09
CA TYR A 266 -10.02 35.71 -26.86
C TYR A 266 -11.21 35.45 -27.80
N PRO A 267 -12.47 35.61 -27.32
CA PRO A 267 -13.61 35.63 -28.22
C PRO A 267 -13.32 36.69 -29.29
N GLN A 268 -13.26 36.27 -30.54
CA GLN A 268 -13.25 37.20 -31.67
C GLN A 268 -14.56 37.99 -31.56
N PRO A 269 -14.52 39.34 -31.60
CA PRO A 269 -15.75 40.12 -31.62
C PRO A 269 -16.59 39.67 -32.82
N GLU A 270 -17.85 39.32 -32.55
CA GLU A 270 -18.81 38.95 -33.58
C GLU A 270 -18.83 40.06 -34.64
N LYS A 271 -18.56 39.68 -35.90
CA LYS A 271 -18.76 40.57 -37.03
C LYS A 271 -20.26 40.83 -37.11
N PHE A 272 -20.66 42.04 -36.70
CA PHE A 272 -21.96 42.57 -37.05
C PHE A 272 -22.00 42.76 -38.57
N GLU A 273 -22.62 41.83 -39.28
CA GLU A 273 -23.09 42.09 -40.63
C GLU A 273 -24.27 43.07 -40.53
N ILE A 274 -24.01 44.32 -40.88
CA ILE A 274 -25.06 45.29 -41.14
C ILE A 274 -25.66 44.90 -42.49
N ILE A 275 -26.85 44.33 -42.47
CA ILE A 275 -27.67 44.14 -43.67
C ILE A 275 -28.28 45.51 -43.99
N LEU A 276 -27.81 46.12 -45.09
CA LEU A 276 -28.41 47.30 -45.73
C LEU A 276 -29.50 46.87 -46.72
#